data_AF-A0A7C9CY85-F1
#
_entry.id   AF-A0A7C9CY85-F1
#
_cell.length_a   1.000
_cell.length_b   1.000
_cell.length_c   1.000
_cell.angle_alpha   90.00
_cell.angle_beta   90.00
_cell.angle_gamma   90.00
#
_symmetry.space_group_name_H-M   'P 1'
#
loop_
_entity.id
_entity.type
_entity.pdbx_description
1 polymer ?
#
loop_
_entity_poly.entity_id
_entity_poly.type
_entity_poly.pdbx_seq_one_letter_code
_entity_poly.pdbx_strand_id
1 'polypeptide(L)'
;MAIRLSQGDEGNNPKKLSELGVVMIKGAPIVGLTGGAVCLVSILWAVFGRMDSGFGSLTDSWNYLLGYLGSERFAYAFIWDIVLYSIFQPRLIGENFENVEEDRVGLVNSLGYIPVVGLVAYLLFLKREEELYMVE
;
A
#
# COMPACT_ATOMS: atom_id res chain seq x y z
N MET A 1 -4.62 0.60 38.23
CA MET A 1 -3.35 -0.15 38.28
C MET A 1 -2.38 0.58 37.36
N ALA A 2 -1.40 1.31 37.90
CA ALA A 2 -0.50 2.15 37.11
C ALA A 2 0.81 1.41 36.86
N ILE A 3 1.11 1.14 35.58
CA ILE A 3 2.44 0.68 35.14
C ILE A 3 3.39 1.86 35.29
N ARG A 4 4.44 1.70 36.10
CA ARG A 4 5.54 2.67 36.20
C ARG A 4 6.49 2.44 35.03
N LEU A 5 6.52 3.38 34.09
CA LEU A 5 7.57 3.45 33.08
C LEU A 5 8.86 3.88 33.80
N SER A 6 9.80 2.94 33.91
CA SER A 6 11.17 3.22 34.34
C SER A 6 11.80 4.15 33.31
N GLN A 7 12.27 5.30 33.79
CA GLN A 7 13.15 6.19 33.02
C GLN A 7 14.43 5.41 32.71
N GLY A 8 14.50 4.85 31.51
CA GLY A 8 15.64 4.15 30.97
C GLY A 8 16.24 4.95 29.83
N ASP A 9 17.24 5.74 30.18
CA ASP A 9 18.41 6.12 29.39
C ASP A 9 18.18 6.79 28.02
N GLU A 10 18.39 8.11 28.01
CA GLU A 10 18.59 8.97 26.84
C GLU A 10 19.97 8.72 26.21
N GLY A 11 20.23 7.47 25.83
CA GLY A 11 21.47 7.03 25.19
C GLY A 11 21.18 6.48 23.80
N ASN A 12 21.31 7.36 22.81
CA ASN A 12 21.49 7.16 21.36
C ASN A 12 21.79 5.71 20.88
N ASN A 13 20.83 4.80 21.01
CA ASN A 13 20.94 3.44 20.50
C ASN A 13 20.07 3.35 19.24
N PRO A 14 20.64 3.15 18.03
CA PRO A 14 19.84 2.84 16.86
C PRO A 14 19.03 1.61 17.20
N LYS A 15 17.69 1.73 17.14
CA LYS A 15 16.79 0.59 17.37
C LYS A 15 17.21 -0.51 16.41
N LYS A 16 17.91 -1.52 16.93
CA LYS A 16 18.42 -2.65 16.14
C LYS A 16 17.20 -3.29 15.48
N LEU A 17 17.07 -3.09 14.17
CA LEU A 17 15.96 -3.65 13.40
C LEU A 17 16.04 -5.16 13.57
N SER A 18 14.94 -5.77 14.00
CA SER A 18 14.83 -7.23 14.09
C SER A 18 15.15 -7.82 12.73
N GLU A 19 15.83 -8.96 12.66
CA GLU A 19 16.22 -9.58 11.37
C GLU A 19 15.01 -9.79 10.44
N LEU A 20 13.82 -9.99 11.02
CA LEU A 20 12.56 -10.08 10.27
C LEU A 20 12.19 -8.74 9.58
N GLY A 21 12.44 -7.62 10.24
CA GLY A 21 12.21 -6.28 9.71
C GLY A 21 13.17 -5.96 8.57
N VAL A 22 14.44 -6.36 8.69
CA VAL A 22 15.45 -6.21 7.62
C VAL A 22 15.06 -7.00 6.37
N VAL A 23 14.57 -8.24 6.54
CA VAL A 23 14.07 -9.05 5.41
C VAL A 23 12.82 -8.43 4.78
N MET A 24 11.88 -7.92 5.59
CA MET A 24 10.68 -7.24 5.09
C MET A 24 11.03 -5.99 4.28
N ILE A 25 11.99 -5.18 4.75
CA ILE A 25 12.43 -3.96 4.06
C ILE A 25 13.12 -4.31 2.73
N LYS A 26 13.98 -5.33 2.70
CA LYS A 26 14.66 -5.78 1.46
C LYS A 26 13.70 -6.36 0.42
N GLY A 27 12.63 -7.02 0.87
CA GLY A 27 11.61 -7.63 -0.02
C GLY A 27 10.50 -6.67 -0.46
N ALA A 28 10.28 -5.57 0.26
CA ALA A 28 9.23 -4.58 0.01
C ALA A 28 9.11 -4.13 -1.46
N PRO A 29 10.19 -3.70 -2.15
CA PRO A 29 10.06 -3.19 -3.52
C PRO A 29 9.69 -4.29 -4.52
N ILE A 30 10.13 -5.53 -4.30
CA ILE A 30 9.78 -6.68 -5.16
C ILE A 30 8.28 -6.97 -5.03
N VAL A 31 7.76 -6.96 -3.80
CA VAL A 31 6.33 -7.14 -3.51
C VAL A 31 5.50 -5.99 -4.09
N GLY A 32 5.96 -4.74 -3.95
CA GLY A 32 5.30 -3.58 -4.54
C GLY A 32 5.23 -3.65 -6.07
N LEU A 33 6.33 -4.01 -6.72
CA LEU A 33 6.40 -4.11 -8.18
C LEU A 33 5.55 -5.27 -8.72
N THR A 34 5.66 -6.45 -8.13
CA THR A 34 4.89 -7.63 -8.55
C THR A 34 3.40 -7.45 -8.29
N GLY A 35 3.02 -6.95 -7.11
CA GLY A 35 1.63 -6.64 -6.78
C GLY A 35 1.04 -5.58 -7.70
N GLY A 36 1.78 -4.50 -7.96
CA GLY A 36 1.39 -3.46 -8.90
C GLY A 36 1.22 -3.98 -10.33
N ALA A 37 2.18 -4.78 -10.82
CA ALA A 37 2.12 -5.37 -12.15
C ALA A 37 0.93 -6.32 -12.31
N VAL A 38 0.68 -7.20 -11.33
CA VAL A 38 -0.48 -8.11 -11.36
C VAL A 38 -1.79 -7.31 -11.33
N CYS A 39 -1.87 -6.24 -10.55
CA CYS A 39 -3.04 -5.35 -10.52
C CYS A 39 -3.29 -4.72 -11.89
N LEU A 40 -2.26 -4.14 -12.52
CA LEU A 40 -2.36 -3.55 -13.86
C LEU A 40 -2.77 -4.58 -14.92
N VAL A 41 -2.16 -5.76 -14.93
CA VAL A 41 -2.51 -6.84 -15.86
C VAL A 41 -3.96 -7.28 -15.65
N SER A 42 -4.43 -7.38 -14.40
CA SER A 42 -5.82 -7.75 -14.10
C SER A 42 -6.81 -6.72 -14.62
N ILE A 43 -6.50 -5.42 -14.49
CA ILE A 43 -7.34 -4.34 -15.04
C ILE A 43 -7.35 -4.39 -16.57
N LEU A 44 -6.19 -4.50 -17.20
CA LEU A 44 -6.07 -4.60 -18.66
C LEU A 44 -6.82 -5.82 -19.20
N TRP A 45 -6.70 -6.96 -18.53
CA TRP A 45 -7.42 -8.18 -18.88
C TRP A 45 -8.94 -8.00 -18.73
N ALA A 46 -9.39 -7.39 -17.64
CA ALA A 46 -10.82 -7.13 -17.41
C ALA A 46 -11.42 -6.19 -18.46
N VAL A 47 -10.68 -5.18 -18.91
CA VAL A 47 -11.14 -4.19 -19.90
C VAL A 47 -11.03 -4.71 -21.33
N PHE A 48 -9.89 -5.28 -21.73
CA PHE A 48 -9.62 -5.63 -23.13
C PHE A 48 -9.74 -7.12 -23.42
N GLY A 49 -9.34 -7.99 -22.49
CA GLY A 49 -9.36 -9.44 -22.68
C GLY A 49 -10.78 -10.00 -22.84
N ARG A 50 -11.79 -9.29 -22.32
CA ARG A 50 -13.20 -9.70 -22.39
C ARG A 50 -14.00 -9.15 -23.57
N MET A 51 -13.51 -8.14 -24.29
CA MET A 51 -14.28 -7.50 -25.37
C MET A 51 -14.62 -8.45 -26.53
N ASP A 52 -13.77 -9.45 -26.80
CA ASP A 52 -13.91 -10.35 -27.95
C ASP A 52 -14.66 -11.67 -27.64
N SER A 53 -15.04 -11.91 -26.38
CA SER A 53 -15.55 -13.22 -25.92
C SER A 53 -17.07 -13.30 -25.71
N GLY A 54 -17.84 -12.32 -26.20
CA GLY A 54 -19.31 -12.37 -26.17
C GLY A 54 -19.96 -12.12 -24.80
N PHE A 55 -19.20 -11.59 -23.82
CA PHE A 55 -19.66 -11.35 -22.44
C PHE A 55 -20.38 -9.99 -22.23
N GLY A 56 -20.83 -9.32 -23.30
CA GLY A 56 -21.49 -8.01 -23.24
C GLY A 56 -20.52 -6.84 -23.34
N SER A 57 -21.06 -5.63 -23.45
CA SER A 57 -20.28 -4.39 -23.55
C SER A 57 -19.70 -3.98 -22.18
N LEU A 58 -18.73 -3.05 -22.19
CA LEU A 58 -18.20 -2.45 -20.96
C LEU A 58 -19.33 -1.82 -20.12
N THR A 59 -20.35 -1.27 -20.79
CA THR A 59 -21.55 -0.69 -20.17
C THR A 59 -22.38 -1.74 -19.43
N ASP A 60 -22.55 -2.93 -20.02
CA ASP A 60 -23.30 -4.03 -19.39
C ASP A 60 -22.57 -4.53 -18.13
N SER A 61 -21.25 -4.64 -18.22
CA SER A 61 -20.39 -5.01 -17.09
C SER A 61 -20.45 -3.97 -15.95
N TRP A 62 -20.47 -2.68 -16.29
CA TRP A 62 -20.62 -1.59 -15.32
C TRP A 62 -21.99 -1.62 -14.62
N ASN A 63 -23.07 -1.81 -15.38
CA ASN A 63 -24.43 -1.91 -14.84
C ASN A 63 -24.58 -3.15 -13.93
N TYR A 64 -24.02 -4.29 -14.33
CA TYR A 64 -23.97 -5.49 -13.51
C TYR A 64 -23.22 -5.24 -12.20
N LEU A 65 -22.06 -4.57 -12.26
CA LEU A 65 -21.24 -4.26 -11.09
C LEU A 65 -21.98 -3.34 -10.11
N LEU A 66 -22.68 -2.31 -10.60
CA LEU A 66 -23.54 -1.47 -9.75
C LEU A 66 -24.69 -2.27 -9.09
N GLY A 67 -25.34 -3.16 -9.84
CA GLY A 67 -26.38 -4.04 -9.30
C GLY A 67 -25.85 -5.02 -8.25
N TYR A 68 -24.65 -5.58 -8.49
CA TYR A 68 -23.94 -6.48 -7.58
C TYR A 68 -23.53 -5.78 -6.28
N LEU A 69 -22.97 -4.58 -6.37
CA LEU A 69 -22.57 -3.77 -5.20
C LEU A 69 -23.74 -3.43 -4.27
N GLY A 70 -24.93 -3.22 -4.82
CA GLY A 70 -26.14 -2.93 -4.03
C GLY A 70 -26.84 -4.16 -3.47
N SER A 71 -26.68 -5.32 -4.10
CA SER A 71 -27.42 -6.55 -3.75
C SER A 71 -26.63 -7.48 -2.85
N GLU A 72 -25.32 -7.55 -3.03
CA GLU A 72 -24.44 -8.48 -2.32
C GLU A 72 -23.72 -7.82 -1.15
N ARG A 73 -23.87 -8.42 0.04
CA ARG A 73 -23.27 -7.90 1.27
C ARG A 73 -21.75 -7.87 1.22
N PHE A 74 -21.13 -8.86 0.56
CA PHE A 74 -19.68 -8.91 0.38
C PHE A 74 -19.16 -7.76 -0.48
N ALA A 75 -19.87 -7.43 -1.56
CA ALA A 75 -19.51 -6.34 -2.46
C ALA A 75 -19.64 -4.98 -1.76
N TYR A 76 -20.71 -4.80 -1.00
CA TYR A 76 -20.93 -3.62 -0.17
C TYR A 76 -19.84 -3.45 0.91
N ALA A 77 -19.49 -4.53 1.62
CA ALA A 77 -18.42 -4.51 2.62
C ALA A 77 -17.06 -4.15 1.99
N PHE A 78 -16.80 -4.64 0.77
CA PHE A 78 -15.58 -4.32 0.03
C PHE A 78 -15.48 -2.83 -0.35
N ILE A 79 -16.59 -2.16 -0.70
CA ILE A 79 -16.58 -0.69 -0.89
C ILE A 79 -16.18 0.02 0.39
N TRP A 80 -16.79 -0.37 1.51
CA TRP A 80 -16.47 0.24 2.80
C TRP A 80 -15.01 0.01 3.19
N ASP A 81 -14.48 -1.16 2.90
CA ASP A 81 -13.05 -1.46 3.09
C ASP A 81 -12.17 -0.50 2.29
N ILE A 82 -12.47 -0.27 1.00
CA ILE A 82 -11.76 0.72 0.16
C ILE A 82 -11.87 2.13 0.74
N VAL A 83 -13.06 2.55 1.19
CA VAL A 83 -13.28 3.87 1.79
C VAL A 83 -12.46 4.03 3.07
N LEU A 84 -12.50 3.02 3.94
CA LEU A 84 -11.74 3.02 5.19
C LEU A 84 -10.24 3.06 4.90
N TYR A 85 -9.75 2.24 3.97
CA TYR A 85 -8.34 2.30 3.57
C TYR A 85 -7.98 3.66 2.97
N SER A 86 -8.82 4.28 2.16
CA SER A 86 -8.52 5.60 1.58
C SER A 86 -8.33 6.69 2.64
N ILE A 87 -8.99 6.56 3.80
CA ILE A 87 -8.88 7.50 4.94
C ILE A 87 -7.72 7.14 5.86
N PHE A 88 -7.58 5.86 6.22
CA PHE A 88 -6.63 5.41 7.21
C PHE A 88 -5.23 5.17 6.65
N GLN A 89 -5.11 4.74 5.39
CA GLN A 89 -3.83 4.42 4.78
C GLN A 89 -2.88 5.62 4.66
N PRO A 90 -3.31 6.84 4.25
CA PRO A 90 -2.43 8.01 4.28
C PRO A 90 -1.86 8.28 5.67
N ARG A 91 -2.67 8.08 6.71
CA ARG A 91 -2.24 8.27 8.09
C ARG A 91 -1.25 7.20 8.54
N LEU A 92 -1.51 5.94 8.21
CA LEU A 92 -0.63 4.81 8.51
C LEU A 92 0.72 4.91 7.77
N ILE A 93 0.70 5.34 6.51
CA ILE A 93 1.91 5.61 5.72
C ILE A 93 2.62 6.85 6.24
N GLY A 94 1.86 7.89 6.60
CA GLY A 94 2.42 9.18 7.00
C GLY A 94 3.12 9.18 8.35
N GLU A 95 2.70 8.32 9.28
CA GLU A 95 3.45 8.03 10.51
C GLU A 95 4.78 7.33 10.23
N ASN A 96 5.02 6.84 9.01
CA ASN A 96 6.22 6.12 8.62
C ASN A 96 7.04 6.81 7.51
N PHE A 97 6.82 8.11 7.26
CA PHE A 97 7.58 8.87 6.26
C PHE A 97 9.08 8.95 6.54
N GLU A 98 9.52 8.76 7.79
CA GLU A 98 10.95 8.69 8.13
C GLU A 98 11.68 7.57 7.36
N ASN A 99 10.95 6.51 7.02
CA ASN A 99 11.43 5.35 6.27
C ASN A 99 11.24 5.48 4.75
N VAL A 100 10.81 6.64 4.23
CA VAL A 100 10.63 6.90 2.79
C VAL A 100 11.73 7.86 2.31
N GLU A 101 12.18 7.70 1.07
CA GLU A 101 13.15 8.62 0.43
C GLU A 101 12.68 10.08 0.50
N GLU A 102 13.54 11.00 0.97
CA GLU A 102 13.17 12.39 1.28
C GLU A 102 12.66 13.17 0.06
N ASP A 103 13.15 12.85 -1.14
CA ASP A 103 12.70 13.45 -2.40
C ASP A 103 11.34 12.89 -2.88
N ARG A 104 10.91 11.75 -2.35
CA ARG A 104 9.68 11.03 -2.76
C ARG A 104 8.54 11.11 -1.75
N VAL A 105 8.78 11.65 -0.55
CA VAL A 105 7.74 11.84 0.50
C VAL A 105 6.51 12.57 -0.03
N GLY A 106 6.68 13.66 -0.79
CA GLY A 106 5.55 14.42 -1.33
C GLY A 106 4.68 13.62 -2.30
N LEU A 107 5.31 12.75 -3.11
CA LEU A 107 4.64 11.89 -4.07
C LEU A 107 3.90 10.74 -3.36
N VAL A 108 4.55 10.09 -2.39
CA VAL A 108 3.94 9.01 -1.59
C VAL A 108 2.77 9.53 -0.75
N ASN A 109 2.87 10.75 -0.19
CA ASN A 109 1.79 11.38 0.55
C ASN A 109 0.56 11.65 -0.34
N SER A 110 0.77 12.10 -1.58
CA SER A 110 -0.33 12.33 -2.52
C SER A 110 -0.97 11.02 -2.98
N LEU A 111 -0.18 10.00 -3.28
CA LEU A 111 -0.67 8.70 -3.76
C LEU A 111 -1.27 7.84 -2.62
N GLY A 112 -0.90 8.12 -1.37
CA GLY A 112 -1.36 7.42 -0.17
C GLY A 112 -2.88 7.36 0.01
N TYR A 113 -3.62 8.30 -0.58
CA TYR A 113 -5.09 8.37 -0.54
C TYR A 113 -5.77 7.34 -1.44
N ILE A 114 -5.05 6.76 -2.39
CA ILE A 114 -5.56 5.72 -3.28
C ILE A 114 -5.00 4.38 -2.78
N PRO A 115 -5.80 3.46 -2.22
CA PRO A 115 -5.26 2.36 -1.43
C PRO A 115 -4.17 1.53 -2.13
N VAL A 116 -4.49 0.96 -3.29
CA VAL A 116 -3.53 0.11 -4.00
C VAL A 116 -2.32 0.92 -4.52
N VAL A 117 -2.57 2.14 -5.02
CA VAL A 117 -1.53 2.96 -5.64
C VAL A 117 -0.57 3.53 -4.60
N GLY A 118 -1.09 4.02 -3.47
CA GLY A 118 -0.31 4.53 -2.36
C GLY A 118 0.54 3.46 -1.70
N LEU A 119 0.04 2.22 -1.62
CA LEU A 119 0.78 1.10 -1.06
C LEU A 119 1.92 0.66 -1.98
N VAL A 120 1.67 0.59 -3.30
CA VAL A 120 2.71 0.32 -4.29
C VAL A 120 3.79 1.41 -4.26
N ALA A 121 3.39 2.69 -4.25
CA ALA A 121 4.34 3.80 -4.18
C ALA A 121 5.18 3.75 -2.89
N TYR A 122 4.55 3.53 -1.75
CA TYR A 122 5.24 3.42 -0.47
C TYR A 122 6.26 2.26 -0.44
N LEU A 123 5.91 1.08 -0.95
CA LEU A 123 6.81 -0.06 -1.00
C LEU A 123 7.99 0.13 -1.97
N LEU A 124 7.81 0.90 -3.03
CA LEU A 124 8.85 1.19 -4.02
C LEU A 124 9.87 2.22 -3.52
N PHE A 125 9.43 3.19 -2.70
CA PHE A 125 10.26 4.32 -2.22
C PHE A 125 10.69 4.17 -0.75
N LEU A 126 10.71 2.94 -0.22
CA LEU A 126 11.21 2.66 1.12
C LEU A 126 12.74 2.85 1.14
N LYS A 127 13.26 3.62 2.11
CA LYS A 127 14.71 3.83 2.31
C LYS A 127 15.40 2.48 2.41
N ARG A 128 16.40 2.26 1.56
CA ARG A 128 17.23 1.07 1.57
C ARG A 128 18.40 1.29 2.52
N GLU A 129 18.64 0.36 3.44
CA GLU A 129 19.79 0.41 4.38
C GLU A 129 21.17 0.51 3.67
N GLU A 130 21.26 0.26 2.36
CA GLU A 130 22.50 0.38 1.59
C GLU A 130 23.07 1.81 1.56
N GLU A 131 22.26 2.84 1.77
CA GLU A 131 22.75 4.24 1.86
C GLU A 131 23.23 4.63 3.26
N LEU A 132 22.89 3.87 4.31
CA LEU A 132 23.32 4.15 5.69
C LEU A 132 24.78 3.74 5.96
N TYR A 133 25.38 2.93 5.09
CA TYR A 133 26.77 2.44 5.20
C TYR A 133 27.76 3.07 4.22
N MET A 134 27.30 4.00 3.36
CA MET A 134 28.16 4.73 2.41
C MET A 134 28.44 6.18 2.87
N VAL A 135 28.05 6.52 4.09
CA VAL A 135 28.30 7.80 4.75
C VAL A 135 29.00 7.54 6.09
N GLU A 136 30.13 6.86 6.06
CA GLU A 136 31.16 6.89 7.10
C GLU A 136 32.51 7.23 6.49
#